data_AF-A0AAW6JUW6-F1
#
_entry.id   AF-A0AAW6JUW6-F1
#
_cell.length_a   1.000
_cell.length_b   1.000
_cell.length_c   1.000
_cell.angle_alpha   90.00
_cell.angle_beta   90.00
_cell.angle_gamma   90.00
#
_symmetry.space_group_name_H-M   'P 1'
#
loop_
_entity.id
_entity.type
_entity.pdbx_description
1 polymer ?
#
loop_
_entity_poly.entity_id
_entity_poly.type
_entity_poly.pdbx_seq_one_letter_code
_entity_poly.pdbx_strand_id
1 'polypeptide(L)' 'MKDKTVSVRLSERRKHKLFLYAAQREKTITALIEDWVDSLKLKENKDNIEGG' A
#
# COMPACT_ATOMS: atom_id res chain seq x y z
N MET A 1 11.26 -6.52 -11.06
CA MET A 1 11.42 -7.08 -9.69
C MET A 1 10.61 -8.37 -9.64
N LYS A 2 10.86 -9.32 -8.72
CA LYS A 2 9.87 -10.40 -8.52
C LYS A 2 8.66 -9.74 -7.89
N ASP A 3 7.61 -9.52 -8.65
CA ASP A 3 6.43 -8.77 -8.21
C ASP A 3 5.78 -9.51 -7.03
N LYS A 4 5.91 -8.95 -5.83
CA LYS A 4 5.23 -9.45 -4.64
C LYS A 4 3.86 -8.80 -4.58
N THR A 5 2.80 -9.60 -4.68
CA THR A 5 1.42 -9.11 -4.65
C THR A 5 0.87 -9.13 -3.22
N VAL A 6 0.08 -8.12 -2.88
CA VAL A 6 -0.70 -8.07 -1.62
C VAL A 6 -2.17 -8.26 -1.97
N SER A 7 -2.80 -9.30 -1.40
CA SER A 7 -4.22 -9.56 -1.55
C SER A 7 -4.97 -9.18 -0.27
N VAL A 8 -5.98 -8.32 -0.39
CA VAL A 8 -6.76 -7.83 0.75
C VAL A 8 -8.24 -8.09 0.50
N ARG A 9 -8.93 -8.67 1.49
CA ARG A 9 -10.38 -8.82 1.46
C ARG A 9 -11.05 -7.50 1.85
N LEU A 10 -11.92 -7.02 0.97
CA LEU A 10 -12.71 -5.81 1.16
C LEU A 10 -14.18 -6.12 0.89
N SER A 11 -15.10 -5.41 1.56
CA SER A 11 -16.48 -5.39 1.11
C SER A 11 -16.60 -4.58 -0.17
N GLU A 12 -17.60 -4.89 -1.01
CA GLU A 12 -17.85 -4.16 -2.25
C GLU A 12 -17.96 -2.64 -2.04
N ARG A 13 -18.63 -2.20 -0.96
CA ARG A 13 -18.71 -0.78 -0.61
C ARG A 13 -17.34 -0.13 -0.39
N ARG A 14 -16.41 -0.82 0.27
CA ARG A 14 -15.05 -0.30 0.53
C ARG A 14 -14.22 -0.30 -0.75
N LYS A 15 -14.33 -1.36 -1.55
CA LYS A 15 -13.69 -1.46 -2.87
C LYS A 15 -14.13 -0.33 -3.80
N HIS A 16 -15.44 -0.09 -3.90
CA HIS A 16 -15.99 0.97 -4.73
C HIS A 16 -15.53 2.37 -4.28
N LYS A 17 -15.52 2.63 -2.96
CA LYS A 17 -14.99 3.88 -2.41
C LYS A 17 -13.52 4.10 -2.79
N LEU A 18 -12.71 3.05 -2.77
CA LEU A 18 -11.29 3.12 -3.15
C LEU A 18 -11.13 3.44 -4.64
N PHE A 19 -11.94 2.84 -5.52
CA PHE A 19 -11.94 3.18 -6.95
C PHE A 19 -12.31 4.64 -7.21
N LEU A 20 -13.38 5.14 -6.59
CA LEU A 20 -13.80 6.53 -6.77
C LEU A 20 -12.73 7.51 -6.30
N TYR A 21 -12.11 7.23 -5.16
CA TYR A 21 -11.04 8.06 -4.61
C TYR A 21 -9.80 8.08 -5.52
N ALA A 22 -9.44 6.93 -6.11
CA ALA A 22 -8.37 6.83 -7.08
C ALA A 22 -8.65 7.67 -8.34
N ALA A 23 -9.88 7.59 -8.87
CA ALA A 23 -10.31 8.38 -10.02
C ALA A 23 -10.24 9.89 -9.77
N GLN A 24 -10.69 10.35 -8.58
CA GLN A 24 -10.61 11.77 -8.20
C GLN A 24 -9.19 12.31 -8.11
N ARG A 25 -8.20 11.44 -7.90
CA ARG A 25 -6.78 11.79 -7.79
C ARG A 25 -5.98 11.50 -9.06
N GLU A 26 -6.63 11.05 -10.12
CA GLU A 26 -6.00 10.65 -11.38
C GLU A 26 -4.88 9.61 -11.17
N LYS A 27 -5.07 8.70 -10.19
CA LYS A 27 -4.11 7.64 -9.83
C LYS A 27 -4.74 6.26 -9.91
N THR A 28 -3.91 5.23 -10.06
CA THR A 28 -4.35 3.84 -9.86
C THR A 28 -4.49 3.54 -8.38
N ILE A 29 -5.29 2.53 -8.02
CA ILE A 29 -5.36 2.05 -6.63
C ILE A 29 -3.99 1.61 -6.13
N THR A 30 -3.20 0.96 -6.99
CA THR A 30 -1.82 0.56 -6.67
C THR A 30 -0.97 1.76 -6.31
N ALA A 31 -0.94 2.80 -7.14
CA ALA A 31 -0.15 4.00 -6.88
C ALA A 31 -0.57 4.71 -5.58
N LEU A 32 -1.87 4.72 -5.26
CA LEU A 32 -2.32 5.24 -3.96
C LEU A 32 -1.82 4.42 -2.78
N ILE A 33 -1.81 3.09 -2.89
CA ILE A 33 -1.30 2.21 -1.85
C ILE A 33 0.22 2.38 -1.71
N GLU A 34 0.95 2.49 -2.82
CA GLU A 34 2.39 2.77 -2.84
C GLU A 34 2.69 4.11 -2.15
N ASP A 35 2.01 5.19 -2.53
CA ASP A 35 2.14 6.50 -1.88
C ASP A 35 1.89 6.41 -0.35
N TRP A 36 0.88 5.65 0.06
CA TRP A 36 0.57 5.47 1.48
C TRP A 36 1.64 4.68 2.20
N VAL A 37 2.13 3.59 1.61
CA VAL A 37 3.24 2.78 2.15
C VAL A 37 4.49 3.62 2.29
N ASP A 38 4.85 4.40 1.27
CA ASP A 38 6.01 5.28 1.28
C ASP A 38 5.91 6.40 2.32
N SER A 39 4.68 6.81 2.67
CA SER A 39 4.44 7.80 3.73
C SER A 39 4.59 7.25 5.16
N LEU A 40 4.68 5.92 5.34
CA LEU A 40 4.80 5.31 6.65
C LEU A 40 6.17 5.58 7.25
N LYS A 41 6.21 6.35 8.34
CA LYS A 41 7.41 6.46 9.18
C LYS A 41 7.56 5.20 10.02
N LEU A 42 8.38 4.28 9.55
CA LEU A 42 8.79 3.13 10.36
C LEU A 42 9.69 3.65 11.49
N LYS A 43 9.39 3.26 12.73
CA LYS A 43 10.38 3.40 13.80
C LYS A 43 11.54 2.49 13.41
N GLU A 44 12.76 3.02 13.41
CA GLU A 44 13.95 2.18 13.30
C GLU A 44 13.91 1.19 14.46
N ASN A 45 13.49 -0.04 14.19
CA ASN A 45 13.83 -1.14 15.07
C ASN A 45 15.34 -1.31 14.92
N LYS A 46 16.10 -0.85 15.92
CA LYS A 46 17.53 -1.14 16.07
C LYS A 46 17.78 -2.61 16.42
N ASP A 47 16.98 -3.53 15.90
CA ASP A 47 17.15 -4.96 16.10
C ASP A 47 17.11 -5.64 14.73
N ASN A 48 18.24 -6.27 14.39
CA ASN A 48 18.55 -7.03 13.17
C ASN A 48 19.19 -6.26 12.01
N ILE A 49 20.32 -5.60 12.29
CA ILE A 49 21.49 -5.73 11.40
C ILE A 49 22.49 -6.64 12.12
N GLU A 50 22.20 -7.92 12.22
CA GLU A 50 23.21 -8.98 12.30
C GLU A 50 22.62 -10.26 11.71
N GLY A 51 23.23 -10.75 10.62
CA GLY A 51 23.14 -12.16 10.24
C GLY A 51 22.74 -12.46 8.79
N GLY A 52 23.76 -12.70 7.96
CA GLY A 52 23.69 -13.64 6.82
C GLY A 52 23.78 -13.04 5.43
#